data_AF-A0A356B8N0-F1
#
_entry.id   AF-A0A356B8N0-F1
#
_cell.length_a   1.000
_cell.length_b   1.000
_cell.length_c   1.000
_cell.angle_alpha   90.00
_cell.angle_beta   90.00
_cell.angle_gamma   90.00
#
_symmetry.space_group_name_H-M   'P 1'
#
loop_
_entity.id
_entity.type
_entity.pdbx_description
1 polymer ?
#
loop_
_entity_poly.entity_id
_entity_poly.type
_entity_poly.pdbx_seq_one_letter_code
_entity_poly.pdbx_strand_id
1 'polypeptide(L)'
;MLLLKKQISAKNLLLQLAEQLQRYPGLMAVLAFASGIASYVLVDRKESLAQLIALFLLVSWLWLLLDNWLRERIEQRFGITLSPTLVRFVLQMVHQESLFFALPFFLAVTSWNHGQAVFTALIMLCALISLIDPLYYKKLAPRRTLFVVFHAFSLFVVLLVILPILLQLTTSESLATAMAIAVILSFPSLGTLLPNGYWWRMPVT
;
A
#
# COMPACT_ATOMS: atom_id res chain seq x y z
N MET A 1 -37.30 4.34 -5.00
CA MET A 1 -37.00 5.23 -3.86
C MET A 1 -36.11 4.59 -2.78
N LEU A 2 -36.26 3.30 -2.46
CA LEU A 2 -35.42 2.59 -1.48
C LEU A 2 -33.93 2.43 -1.87
N LEU A 3 -33.62 2.24 -3.16
CA LEU A 3 -32.25 2.08 -3.65
C LEU A 3 -31.43 3.38 -3.55
N LEU A 4 -32.04 4.54 -3.87
CA LEU A 4 -31.40 5.85 -3.75
C LEU A 4 -31.01 6.19 -2.30
N LYS A 5 -31.87 5.87 -1.32
CA LYS A 5 -31.61 6.17 0.11
C LYS A 5 -30.47 5.33 0.68
N LYS A 6 -30.35 4.07 0.25
CA LYS A 6 -29.27 3.14 0.66
C LYS A 6 -27.90 3.57 0.11
N GLN A 7 -27.88 4.09 -1.11
CA GLN A 7 -26.67 4.54 -1.81
C GLN A 7 -26.09 5.83 -1.19
N ILE A 8 -26.96 6.78 -0.81
CA ILE A 8 -26.59 8.00 -0.09
C ILE A 8 -25.99 7.65 1.30
N SER A 9 -26.54 6.64 1.98
CA SER A 9 -26.02 6.17 3.27
C SER A 9 -24.62 5.57 3.18
N ALA A 10 -24.36 4.71 2.19
CA ALA A 10 -23.05 4.05 2.04
C ALA A 10 -21.95 5.04 1.66
N LYS A 11 -22.23 5.99 0.78
CA LYS A 11 -21.29 7.06 0.39
C LYS A 11 -20.90 7.91 1.59
N ASN A 12 -21.86 8.34 2.40
CA ASN A 12 -21.61 9.15 3.59
C ASN A 12 -20.81 8.38 4.64
N LEU A 13 -21.08 7.08 4.82
CA LEU A 13 -20.33 6.24 5.75
C LEU A 13 -18.87 6.07 5.33
N LEU A 14 -18.61 5.85 4.04
CA LEU A 14 -17.24 5.74 3.50
C LEU A 14 -16.46 7.04 3.64
N LEU A 15 -17.09 8.19 3.38
CA LEU A 15 -16.45 9.49 3.54
C LEU A 15 -16.17 9.80 5.02
N GLN A 16 -17.12 9.50 5.92
CA GLN A 16 -16.94 9.66 7.36
C GLN A 16 -15.84 8.75 7.91
N LEU A 17 -15.78 7.49 7.46
CA LEU A 17 -14.71 6.56 7.82
C LEU A 17 -13.36 7.07 7.31
N ALA A 18 -13.28 7.55 6.06
CA ALA A 18 -12.06 8.11 5.52
C ALA A 18 -11.59 9.35 6.31
N GLU A 19 -12.50 10.27 6.67
CA GLU A 19 -12.20 11.44 7.51
C GLU A 19 -11.75 11.03 8.92
N GLN A 20 -12.37 10.01 9.52
CA GLN A 20 -11.96 9.49 10.83
C GLN A 20 -10.58 8.83 10.78
N LEU A 21 -10.30 8.04 9.74
CA LEU A 21 -8.99 7.41 9.53
C LEU A 21 -7.90 8.45 9.27
N GLN A 22 -8.21 9.51 8.52
CA GLN A 22 -7.31 10.65 8.31
C GLN A 22 -7.00 11.42 9.59
N ARG A 23 -7.88 11.37 10.60
CA ARG A 23 -7.68 12.08 11.87
C ARG A 23 -6.62 11.42 12.75
N TYR A 24 -6.36 10.12 12.58
CA TYR A 24 -5.44 9.35 13.43
C TYR A 24 -4.52 8.42 12.61
N PRO A 25 -3.66 8.95 11.73
CA PRO A 25 -2.75 8.13 10.93
C PRO A 25 -1.78 7.30 11.79
N GLY A 26 -1.39 7.81 12.96
CA GLY A 26 -0.56 7.09 13.92
C GLY A 26 -1.22 5.84 14.50
N LEU A 27 -2.55 5.85 14.69
CA LEU A 27 -3.27 4.67 15.17
C LEU A 27 -3.19 3.54 14.13
N MET A 28 -3.34 3.88 12.85
CA MET A 28 -3.20 2.91 11.75
C MET A 28 -1.79 2.34 11.68
N ALA A 29 -0.74 3.15 11.86
CA ALA A 29 0.63 2.64 11.93
C ALA A 29 0.82 1.65 13.09
N VAL A 30 0.25 1.94 14.26
CA VAL A 30 0.32 1.02 15.41
C VAL A 30 -0.42 -0.27 15.11
N LEU A 31 -1.61 -0.22 14.49
CA LEU A 31 -2.37 -1.40 14.10
C LEU A 31 -1.63 -2.25 13.04
N ALA A 32 -1.05 -1.61 12.03
CA ALA A 32 -0.24 -2.26 11.00
C ALA A 32 1.02 -2.92 11.58
N PHE A 33 1.70 -2.23 12.50
CA PHE A 33 2.88 -2.77 13.16
C PHE A 33 2.52 -3.92 14.09
N ALA A 34 1.45 -3.77 14.87
CA ALA A 34 0.93 -4.83 15.73
C ALA A 34 0.44 -6.04 14.93
N SER A 35 -0.18 -5.83 13.77
CA SER A 35 -0.56 -6.91 12.86
C SER A 35 0.65 -7.60 12.26
N GLY A 36 1.72 -6.85 11.94
CA GLY A 36 3.02 -7.39 11.55
C GLY A 36 3.65 -8.28 12.64
N ILE A 37 3.67 -7.81 13.89
CA ILE A 37 4.14 -8.60 15.04
C ILE A 37 3.28 -9.86 15.20
N ALA A 38 1.96 -9.70 15.16
CA ALA A 38 1.03 -10.81 15.30
C ALA A 38 1.27 -11.85 14.19
N SER A 39 1.39 -11.42 12.93
CA SER A 39 1.70 -12.32 11.81
C SER A 39 3.06 -12.99 11.98
N TYR A 40 4.10 -12.28 12.39
CA TYR A 40 5.41 -12.87 12.66
C TYR A 40 5.33 -13.98 13.72
N VAL A 41 4.66 -13.72 14.85
CA VAL A 41 4.45 -14.71 15.92
C VAL A 41 3.57 -15.89 15.47
N LEU A 42 2.58 -15.61 14.59
CA LEU A 42 1.68 -16.63 14.06
C LEU A 42 2.33 -17.49 13.00
N VAL A 43 3.31 -17.01 12.24
CA VAL A 43 4.02 -17.83 11.24
C VAL A 43 4.59 -19.10 11.89
N ASP A 44 5.16 -18.98 13.09
CA ASP A 44 5.73 -20.13 13.83
C ASP A 44 4.67 -21.02 14.51
N ARG A 45 3.41 -20.57 14.65
CA ARG A 45 2.41 -21.22 15.53
C ARG A 45 1.07 -21.58 14.88
N LYS A 46 0.63 -20.82 13.86
CA LYS A 46 -0.65 -20.95 13.12
C LYS A 46 -0.52 -20.32 11.72
N GLU A 47 -0.05 -21.12 10.75
CA GLU A 47 0.22 -20.70 9.37
C GLU A 47 -1.00 -20.06 8.67
N SER A 48 -2.22 -20.55 8.92
CA SER A 48 -3.43 -20.13 8.19
C SER A 48 -3.84 -18.67 8.41
N LEU A 49 -3.64 -18.11 9.61
CA LEU A 49 -4.01 -16.72 9.89
C LEU A 49 -3.01 -15.74 9.28
N ALA A 50 -1.72 -16.09 9.29
CA ALA A 50 -0.68 -15.30 8.63
C ALA A 50 -0.89 -15.26 7.11
N GLN A 51 -1.25 -16.39 6.49
CA GLN A 51 -1.63 -16.46 5.08
C GLN A 51 -2.84 -15.58 4.75
N LEU A 52 -3.86 -15.56 5.63
CA LEU A 52 -5.04 -14.70 5.42
C LEU A 52 -4.67 -13.21 5.43
N ILE A 53 -3.87 -12.77 6.40
CA ILE A 53 -3.42 -11.37 6.49
C ILE A 53 -2.56 -11.00 5.26
N ALA A 54 -1.64 -11.89 4.88
CA ALA A 54 -0.80 -11.73 3.69
C ALA A 54 -1.63 -11.63 2.40
N LEU A 55 -2.67 -12.46 2.27
CA LEU A 55 -3.59 -12.43 1.14
C LEU A 55 -4.39 -11.12 1.07
N PHE A 56 -4.92 -10.64 2.20
CA PHE A 56 -5.62 -9.34 2.25
C PHE A 56 -4.73 -8.20 1.78
N LEU A 57 -3.47 -8.21 2.21
CA LEU A 57 -2.54 -7.17 1.83
C LEU A 57 -2.15 -7.27 0.36
N LEU A 58 -1.94 -8.47 -0.18
CA LEU A 58 -1.72 -8.67 -1.63
C LEU A 58 -2.93 -8.20 -2.46
N VAL A 59 -4.15 -8.50 -2.03
CA VAL A 59 -5.38 -8.04 -2.69
C VAL A 59 -5.47 -6.51 -2.67
N SER A 60 -5.06 -5.85 -1.57
CA SER A 60 -5.03 -4.38 -1.51
C SER A 60 -4.09 -3.75 -2.53
N TRP A 61 -2.95 -4.40 -2.82
CA TRP A 61 -2.02 -3.98 -3.86
C TRP A 61 -2.56 -4.23 -5.27
N LEU A 62 -3.13 -5.41 -5.52
CA LEU A 62 -3.78 -5.71 -6.81
C LEU A 62 -4.91 -4.73 -7.12
N TRP A 63 -5.68 -4.36 -6.11
CA TRP A 63 -6.71 -3.32 -6.22
C TRP A 63 -6.12 -1.98 -6.66
N LEU A 64 -5.02 -1.53 -6.06
CA LEU A 64 -4.36 -0.27 -6.44
C LEU A 64 -3.79 -0.28 -7.86
N LEU A 65 -3.34 -1.43 -8.35
CA LEU A 65 -2.78 -1.58 -9.70
C LEU A 65 -3.86 -1.55 -10.79
N LEU A 66 -5.11 -1.86 -10.44
CA LEU A 66 -6.26 -1.86 -11.36
C LEU A 66 -6.97 -0.48 -11.45
N ASP A 67 -6.36 0.58 -10.89
CA ASP A 67 -6.91 1.92 -10.59
C ASP A 67 -8.09 2.38 -11.49
N ASN A 68 -7.90 2.52 -12.81
CA ASN A 68 -8.92 3.08 -13.71
C ASN A 68 -10.11 2.14 -13.93
N TRP A 69 -9.86 0.86 -14.20
CA TRP A 69 -10.94 -0.13 -14.41
C TRP A 69 -11.84 -0.21 -13.17
N LEU A 70 -11.22 -0.12 -12.00
CA LEU A 70 -11.89 -0.26 -10.72
C LEU A 70 -12.72 0.97 -10.36
N ARG A 71 -12.19 2.17 -10.61
CA ARG A 71 -12.92 3.44 -10.48
C ARG A 71 -14.16 3.47 -11.36
N GLU A 72 -14.01 3.12 -12.63
CA GLU A 72 -15.13 3.07 -13.59
C GLU A 72 -16.18 2.05 -13.13
N ARG A 73 -15.76 0.88 -12.65
CA ARG A 73 -16.68 -0.15 -12.13
C ARG A 73 -17.39 0.30 -10.85
N ILE A 74 -16.72 1.00 -9.94
CA ILE A 74 -17.33 1.53 -8.70
C ILE A 74 -18.32 2.64 -9.03
N GLU A 75 -17.97 3.52 -9.96
CA GLU A 75 -18.86 4.57 -10.44
C GLU A 75 -20.09 3.97 -11.13
N GLN A 76 -19.90 3.02 -12.04
CA GLN A 76 -21.00 2.35 -12.74
C GLN A 76 -21.90 1.53 -11.80
N ARG A 77 -21.33 0.86 -10.79
CA ARG A 77 -22.08 -0.05 -9.91
C ARG A 77 -22.67 0.63 -8.68
N PHE A 78 -22.00 1.64 -8.15
CA PHE A 78 -22.38 2.30 -6.89
C PHE A 78 -22.59 3.81 -7.04
N GLY A 79 -22.37 4.41 -8.22
CA GLY A 79 -22.51 5.86 -8.42
C GLY A 79 -21.56 6.70 -7.54
N ILE A 80 -20.48 6.10 -7.05
CA ILE A 80 -19.52 6.76 -6.16
C ILE A 80 -18.32 7.19 -7.01
N THR A 81 -18.19 8.49 -7.24
CA THR A 81 -16.98 9.08 -7.79
C THR A 81 -15.92 9.20 -6.70
N LEU A 82 -14.84 8.42 -6.81
CA LEU A 82 -13.74 8.47 -5.85
C LEU A 82 -12.91 9.74 -6.08
N SER A 83 -12.91 10.66 -5.11
CA SER A 83 -12.14 11.90 -5.24
C SER A 83 -10.64 11.61 -5.36
N PRO A 84 -9.87 12.45 -6.10
CA PRO A 84 -8.43 12.30 -6.18
C PRO A 84 -7.76 12.30 -4.79
N THR A 85 -8.28 13.08 -3.85
CA THR A 85 -7.80 13.13 -2.46
C THR A 85 -7.98 11.79 -1.75
N LEU A 86 -9.15 11.16 -1.89
CA LEU A 86 -9.42 9.87 -1.26
C LEU A 86 -8.49 8.78 -1.80
N VAL A 87 -8.19 8.78 -3.10
CA VAL A 87 -7.29 7.77 -3.65
C VAL A 87 -5.84 7.99 -3.25
N ARG A 88 -5.37 9.24 -3.19
CA ARG A 88 -4.02 9.48 -2.64
C ARG A 88 -3.92 9.05 -1.18
N PHE A 89 -4.98 9.26 -0.40
CA PHE A 89 -5.07 8.80 0.98
C PHE A 89 -5.03 7.26 1.07
N VAL A 90 -5.85 6.55 0.28
CA VAL A 90 -5.82 5.08 0.24
C VAL A 90 -4.45 4.56 -0.20
N LEU A 91 -3.82 5.19 -1.19
CA LEU A 91 -2.50 4.81 -1.66
C LEU A 91 -1.42 5.01 -0.58
N GLN A 92 -1.45 6.14 0.14
CA GLN A 92 -0.59 6.35 1.30
C GLN A 92 -0.85 5.31 2.38
N MET A 93 -2.12 5.03 2.69
CA MET A 93 -2.50 4.04 3.69
C MET A 93 -1.93 2.67 3.34
N VAL A 94 -2.05 2.21 2.09
CA VAL A 94 -1.48 0.93 1.68
C VAL A 94 0.04 0.91 1.78
N HIS A 95 0.74 1.99 1.39
CA HIS A 95 2.19 2.07 1.61
C HIS A 95 2.56 2.00 3.09
N GLN A 96 1.84 2.75 3.94
CA GLN A 96 2.05 2.78 5.37
C GLN A 96 1.79 1.41 6.00
N GLU A 97 0.61 0.84 5.78
CA GLU A 97 0.22 -0.49 6.24
C GLU A 97 1.27 -1.54 5.83
N SER A 98 1.69 -1.54 4.56
CA SER A 98 2.66 -2.51 4.04
C SER A 98 4.02 -2.41 4.72
N LEU A 99 4.55 -1.19 4.88
CA LEU A 99 5.86 -0.95 5.48
C LEU A 99 5.84 -1.28 6.98
N PHE A 100 4.81 -0.85 7.71
CA PHE A 100 4.68 -1.15 9.14
C PHE A 100 4.37 -2.63 9.39
N PHE A 101 3.63 -3.29 8.51
CA PHE A 101 3.40 -4.73 8.56
C PHE A 101 4.69 -5.53 8.36
N ALA A 102 5.51 -5.14 7.39
CA ALA A 102 6.75 -5.84 7.07
C ALA A 102 7.87 -5.58 8.10
N LEU A 103 7.87 -4.39 8.73
CA LEU A 103 8.97 -3.94 9.58
C LEU A 103 9.35 -4.91 10.72
N PRO A 104 8.43 -5.50 11.50
CA PRO A 104 8.75 -6.49 12.52
C PRO A 104 9.53 -7.70 11.99
N PHE A 105 9.18 -8.21 10.80
CA PHE A 105 9.87 -9.34 10.18
C PHE A 105 11.32 -9.00 9.89
N PHE A 106 11.57 -7.83 9.31
CA PHE A 106 12.93 -7.38 9.02
C PHE A 106 13.72 -7.10 10.31
N LEU A 107 13.12 -6.44 11.30
CA LEU A 107 13.79 -6.19 12.59
C LEU A 107 14.20 -7.48 13.29
N ALA A 108 13.40 -8.55 13.19
CA ALA A 108 13.70 -9.83 13.82
C ALA A 108 14.88 -10.58 13.17
N VAL A 109 15.06 -10.45 11.86
CA VAL A 109 16.06 -11.25 11.11
C VAL A 109 17.31 -10.46 10.69
N THR A 110 17.31 -9.13 10.87
CA THR A 110 18.42 -8.27 10.43
C THR A 110 19.68 -8.50 11.23
N SER A 111 20.78 -8.82 10.53
CA SER A 111 22.12 -8.69 11.08
C SER A 111 22.58 -7.23 11.03
N TRP A 112 22.84 -6.64 12.20
CA TRP A 112 23.16 -5.21 12.33
C TRP A 112 24.60 -4.82 11.92
N ASN A 113 25.47 -5.79 11.69
CA ASN A 113 26.89 -5.56 11.39
C ASN A 113 27.21 -5.56 9.88
N HIS A 114 26.19 -5.64 9.01
CA HIS A 114 26.34 -5.79 7.55
C HIS A 114 25.37 -4.89 6.78
N GLY A 115 25.40 -4.94 5.44
CA GLY A 115 24.51 -4.18 4.56
C GLY A 115 23.01 -4.40 4.79
N GLN A 116 22.62 -5.46 5.48
CA GLN A 116 21.23 -5.68 5.92
C GLN A 116 20.73 -4.57 6.86
N ALA A 117 21.60 -4.02 7.72
CA ALA A 117 21.25 -2.92 8.61
C ALA A 117 20.81 -1.67 7.82
N VAL A 118 21.49 -1.38 6.71
CA VAL A 118 21.16 -0.25 5.83
C VAL A 118 19.80 -0.46 5.17
N PHE A 119 19.51 -1.68 4.71
CA PHE A 119 18.22 -2.02 4.12
C PHE A 119 17.07 -1.86 5.12
N THR A 120 17.22 -2.38 6.34
CA THR A 120 16.20 -2.26 7.40
C THR A 120 16.05 -0.82 7.87
N ALA A 121 17.14 -0.06 7.96
CA ALA A 121 17.09 1.38 8.23
C ALA A 121 16.33 2.16 7.15
N LEU A 122 16.48 1.78 5.87
CA LEU A 122 15.73 2.35 4.77
C LEU A 122 14.23 2.03 4.88
N ILE A 123 13.85 0.80 5.26
CA ILE A 123 12.45 0.44 5.53
C ILE A 123 11.88 1.31 6.66
N MET A 124 12.60 1.46 7.78
CA MET A 124 12.18 2.32 8.88
C MET A 124 11.99 3.76 8.44
N LEU A 125 12.93 4.30 7.66
CA LEU A 125 12.83 5.66 7.12
C LEU A 125 11.60 5.80 6.21
N CYS A 126 11.36 4.84 5.32
CA CYS A 126 10.19 4.85 4.44
C CYS A 126 8.88 4.74 5.22
N ALA A 127 8.83 3.92 6.27
CA ALA A 127 7.67 3.80 7.16
C ALA A 127 7.38 5.13 7.90
N LEU A 128 8.43 5.83 8.35
CA LEU A 128 8.27 7.16 8.94
C LEU A 128 7.80 8.19 7.91
N ILE A 129 8.32 8.14 6.68
CA ILE A 129 7.89 9.04 5.59
C ILE A 129 6.42 8.80 5.24
N SER A 130 5.94 7.56 5.20
CA SER A 130 4.52 7.25 4.91
C SER A 130 3.58 7.68 6.03
N LEU A 131 4.05 7.66 7.29
CA LEU A 131 3.27 8.12 8.45
C LEU A 131 3.16 9.65 8.54
N ILE A 132 4.18 10.40 8.12
CA ILE A 132 4.23 11.86 8.30
C ILE A 132 3.66 12.56 7.06
N ASP A 133 2.38 12.98 7.14
CA ASP A 133 1.65 13.59 6.01
C ASP A 133 2.39 14.73 5.30
N PRO A 134 3.01 15.71 5.98
CA PRO A 134 3.77 16.75 5.28
C PRO A 134 4.96 16.22 4.48
N LEU A 135 5.61 15.14 4.92
CA LEU A 135 6.72 14.54 4.18
C LEU A 135 6.17 13.78 2.97
N TYR A 136 5.12 12.99 3.15
CA TYR A 136 4.51 12.23 2.09
C TYR A 136 3.90 13.14 1.00
N TYR A 137 2.99 14.05 1.36
CA TYR A 137 2.26 14.85 0.38
C TYR A 137 3.03 16.05 -0.17
N LYS A 138 3.89 16.70 0.63
CA LYS A 138 4.56 17.94 0.19
C LYS A 138 5.95 17.71 -0.37
N LYS A 139 6.65 16.63 0.02
CA LYS A 139 8.02 16.35 -0.45
C LYS A 139 8.11 15.15 -1.38
N LEU A 140 7.44 14.04 -1.05
CA LEU A 140 7.50 12.80 -1.81
C LEU A 140 6.56 12.82 -3.03
N ALA A 141 5.26 12.98 -2.81
CA ALA A 141 4.23 12.90 -3.85
C ALA A 141 4.41 13.87 -5.04
N PRO A 142 4.94 15.11 -4.87
CA PRO A 142 5.16 16.01 -6.00
C PRO A 142 6.32 15.55 -6.90
N ARG A 143 7.26 14.75 -6.37
CA ARG A 143 8.45 14.29 -7.08
C ARG A 143 8.19 12.91 -7.69
N ARG A 144 7.76 12.90 -8.95
CA ARG A 144 7.31 11.69 -9.67
C ARG A 144 8.26 10.49 -9.54
N THR A 145 9.54 10.68 -9.85
CA THR A 145 10.53 9.59 -9.76
C THR A 145 10.66 9.06 -8.34
N LEU A 146 10.73 9.95 -7.35
CA LEU A 146 10.86 9.55 -5.95
C LEU A 146 9.61 8.80 -5.48
N PHE A 147 8.43 9.23 -5.93
CA PHE A 147 7.17 8.56 -5.65
C PHE A 147 7.10 7.14 -6.26
N VAL A 148 7.50 6.97 -7.53
CA VAL A 148 7.53 5.65 -8.18
C VAL A 148 8.54 4.74 -7.51
N VAL A 149 9.73 5.23 -7.18
CA VAL A 149 10.75 4.47 -6.44
C VAL A 149 10.21 4.05 -5.07
N PHE A 150 9.55 4.96 -4.35
CA PHE A 150 8.95 4.66 -3.05
C PHE A 150 7.82 3.62 -3.14
N HIS A 151 6.97 3.73 -4.16
CA HIS A 151 5.90 2.78 -4.45
C HIS A 151 6.46 1.38 -4.76
N ALA A 152 7.42 1.31 -5.70
CA ALA A 152 8.12 0.09 -6.07
C ALA A 152 8.81 -0.55 -4.86
N PHE A 153 9.48 0.25 -4.05
CA PHE A 153 10.16 -0.21 -2.84
C PHE A 153 9.17 -0.75 -1.80
N SER A 154 8.04 -0.07 -1.57
CA SER A 154 7.02 -0.53 -0.63
C SER A 154 6.39 -1.86 -1.08
N LEU A 155 6.13 -2.01 -2.39
CA LEU A 155 5.65 -3.27 -2.97
C LEU A 155 6.70 -4.38 -2.83
N PHE A 156 7.96 -4.08 -3.16
CA PHE A 156 9.06 -5.03 -3.04
C PHE A 156 9.23 -5.54 -1.61
N VAL A 157 9.30 -4.63 -0.64
CA VAL A 157 9.48 -4.94 0.79
C VAL A 157 8.36 -5.85 1.29
N VAL A 158 7.12 -5.59 0.89
CA VAL A 158 6.01 -6.38 1.39
C VAL A 158 5.87 -7.73 0.69
N LEU A 159 6.25 -7.82 -0.59
CA LEU A 159 6.36 -9.09 -1.30
C LEU A 159 7.43 -9.99 -0.70
N LEU A 160 8.56 -9.44 -0.24
CA LEU A 160 9.60 -10.21 0.46
C LEU A 160 9.07 -10.92 1.72
N VAL A 161 8.04 -10.37 2.36
CA VAL A 161 7.39 -11.00 3.54
C VAL A 161 6.28 -11.94 3.10
N ILE A 162 5.45 -11.52 2.13
CA ILE A 162 4.23 -12.24 1.75
C ILE A 162 4.51 -13.50 0.91
N LEU A 163 5.43 -13.42 -0.05
CA LEU A 163 5.70 -14.53 -0.96
C LEU A 163 6.14 -15.82 -0.24
N PRO A 164 7.10 -15.80 0.71
CA PRO A 164 7.47 -17.02 1.43
C PRO A 164 6.31 -17.54 2.29
N ILE A 165 5.45 -16.67 2.83
CA ILE A 165 4.27 -17.08 3.62
C ILE A 165 3.23 -17.79 2.74
N LEU A 166 3.00 -17.29 1.52
CA LEU A 166 1.94 -17.81 0.63
C LEU A 166 2.40 -18.98 -0.25
N LEU A 167 3.65 -18.95 -0.70
CA LEU A 167 4.18 -19.85 -1.74
C LEU A 167 5.31 -20.73 -1.23
N GLN A 168 5.70 -20.61 0.04
CA GLN A 168 6.77 -21.40 0.66
C GLN A 168 8.12 -21.30 -0.10
N LEU A 169 8.37 -20.14 -0.71
CA LEU A 169 9.61 -19.87 -1.46
C LEU A 169 10.80 -19.72 -0.51
N THR A 170 11.98 -20.11 -1.00
CA THR A 170 13.24 -19.79 -0.31
C THR A 170 13.51 -18.28 -0.31
N THR A 171 14.46 -17.83 0.51
CA THR A 171 14.85 -16.40 0.57
C THR A 171 15.31 -15.86 -0.79
N SER A 172 16.12 -16.63 -1.51
CA SER A 172 16.65 -16.22 -2.83
C SER A 172 15.55 -16.14 -3.89
N GLU A 173 14.63 -17.12 -3.90
CA GLU A 173 13.48 -17.14 -4.82
C GLU A 173 12.51 -16.00 -4.51
N SER A 174 12.25 -15.74 -3.22
CA SER A 174 11.43 -14.62 -2.76
C SER A 174 12.02 -13.29 -3.20
N LEU A 175 13.35 -13.12 -3.09
CA LEU A 175 14.03 -11.90 -3.51
C LEU A 175 13.96 -11.69 -5.03
N ALA A 176 14.25 -12.72 -5.81
CA ALA A 176 14.18 -12.65 -7.27
C ALA A 176 12.73 -12.37 -7.74
N THR A 177 11.77 -13.10 -7.19
CA THR A 177 10.34 -12.97 -7.54
C THR A 177 9.79 -11.62 -7.13
N ALA A 178 10.07 -11.16 -5.90
CA ALA A 178 9.63 -9.86 -5.42
C ALA A 178 10.21 -8.72 -6.27
N MET A 179 11.49 -8.81 -6.64
CA MET A 179 12.14 -7.82 -7.50
C MET A 179 11.47 -7.78 -8.88
N ALA A 180 11.29 -8.94 -9.51
CA ALA A 180 10.66 -9.04 -10.82
C ALA A 180 9.24 -8.47 -10.80
N ILE A 181 8.42 -8.88 -9.83
CA ILE A 181 7.04 -8.39 -9.67
C ILE A 181 7.03 -6.89 -9.41
N ALA A 182 7.84 -6.39 -8.47
CA ALA A 182 7.88 -4.96 -8.14
C ALA A 182 8.28 -4.11 -9.35
N VAL A 183 9.27 -4.54 -10.13
CA VAL A 183 9.68 -3.86 -11.36
C VAL A 183 8.57 -3.91 -12.41
N ILE A 184 8.01 -5.09 -12.71
CA ILE A 184 6.93 -5.27 -13.68
C ILE A 184 5.73 -4.37 -13.34
N LEU A 185 5.29 -4.39 -12.09
CA LEU A 185 4.12 -3.65 -11.62
C LEU A 185 4.40 -2.16 -11.41
N SER A 186 5.67 -1.74 -11.44
CA SER A 186 6.05 -0.32 -11.45
C SER A 186 6.13 0.29 -12.85
N PHE A 187 6.16 -0.50 -13.93
CA PHE A 187 6.13 0.06 -15.29
C PHE A 187 4.84 0.81 -15.64
N PRO A 188 3.63 0.35 -15.26
CA PRO A 188 2.42 1.14 -15.43
C PRO A 188 2.50 2.51 -14.74
N SER A 189 3.14 2.58 -13.57
CA SER A 189 3.35 3.85 -12.88
C SER A 189 4.40 4.72 -13.56
N LEU A 190 5.36 4.15 -14.29
CA LEU A 190 6.27 4.85 -15.21
C LEU A 190 5.59 5.36 -16.49
N GLY A 191 4.48 4.76 -16.97
CA GLY A 191 3.72 5.27 -18.13
C GLY A 191 3.17 6.69 -17.95
N THR A 192 3.12 7.17 -16.71
CA THR A 192 2.81 8.56 -16.33
C THR A 192 4.01 9.53 -16.48
N LEU A 193 5.18 9.03 -16.89
CA LEU A 193 6.40 9.80 -17.20
C LEU A 193 6.39 10.41 -18.61
N LEU A 194 5.43 10.09 -19.47
CA LEU A 194 5.30 10.77 -20.77
C LEU A 194 4.84 12.24 -20.55
N PRO A 195 5.46 13.24 -21.21
CA PRO A 195 5.26 14.67 -20.92
C PRO A 195 3.84 15.21 -21.16
N ASN A 196 2.96 14.38 -21.75
CA ASN A 196 1.60 14.74 -22.16
C ASN A 196 0.54 13.80 -21.55
N GLY A 197 0.60 13.58 -20.23
CA GLY A 197 -0.47 12.91 -19.47
C GLY A 197 -1.74 13.75 -19.36
N TYR A 198 -2.38 14.05 -20.48
CA TYR A 198 -3.56 14.92 -20.62
C TYR A 198 -4.88 14.30 -20.09
N TRP A 199 -4.89 13.09 -19.54
CA TRP A 199 -6.15 12.43 -19.14
C TRP A 199 -6.72 12.85 -17.77
N TRP A 200 -6.01 13.67 -16.99
CA TRP A 200 -6.42 14.08 -15.63
C TRP A 200 -6.99 15.50 -15.49
N ARG A 201 -7.28 16.17 -16.62
CA ARG A 201 -8.08 17.41 -16.64
C ARG A 201 -8.98 17.40 -17.86
N MET A 202 -10.24 17.00 -17.69
CA MET A 202 -11.30 17.59 -18.50
C MET A 202 -11.65 18.92 -17.82
N PRO A 203 -11.31 20.09 -18.39
CA PRO A 203 -11.91 21.33 -17.95
C PRO A 203 -13.42 21.20 -18.19
N VAL A 204 -14.19 21.37 -17.13
CA VAL A 204 -15.62 21.66 -17.25
C VAL A 204 -15.73 23.11 -17.68
N THR A 205 -15.75 23.33 -19.00
CA THR A 205 -16.48 24.40 -19.70
C THR A 205 -16.67 23.97 -21.15
#